data_AF-A0A8J2NVH7-F1
#
_entry.id   AF-A0A8J2NVH7-F1
#
_cell.length_a   1.000
_cell.length_b   1.000
_cell.length_c   1.000
_cell.angle_alpha   90.00
_cell.angle_beta   90.00
_cell.angle_gamma   90.00
#
_symmetry.space_group_name_H-M   'P 1'
#
loop_
_entity.id
_entity.type
_entity.pdbx_description
1 polymer ?
#
loop_
_entity_poly.entity_id
_entity_poly.type
_entity_poly.pdbx_seq_one_letter_code
_entity_poly.pdbx_strand_id
1 'polypeptide(L)'
;MCSSVQQLVTSVAMNSSLCRFGILTVSDRCSRGETTDKSGEGLVNCITAEFQNGVVVERACVPDEANEISAVLIDWCDRGNVDVILTTGGTGFSPRDVTPEATKAVIEKEAPGLAIAIIQGSLAITPMAMLSRAVCGLRNRTLIINLPGSTKGSLESYKIVANQIKHAVDLLKDDNAKVASEHKSMSTPITNSIQTKVDTTNVACRARKSPFATADVKMAQQMVLTECVALFADTATLKTGLDCILAQDVFARDPLPPFPASVKDGYAIRVTEHQMTHLTVVGDSTAGENPDKFIVEKGFCVRISTGAPVPNGANAVIQVEDTELVETSPDGKEEKTIKILKQPQLGQEIRQIGCDIPENEKVLFKGTRLGPAELGILAAVGVHKFMVYKKPRIALLSTGNELISPFDPMEKGRIRDSNKTTLNAVFTEGGFQTIDIGIARDTPQEVLLKLIEGMENADIVVSTGGVSMGERDYLKQVLTLDLKAKIHFGSVLMKPGKPTTFASCDFNGIKKLIFGLPGNPVSATVTSHLFVIPACRKLCGWPNPFYTTVKVKLQENLKLDKTRPEYHRTTINWSTDSDGYPTVKSTGNQMSSRLMSCNSANALVLLPQGTDSVPELTQGAVVEAYLISSA
;
A
#
# COMPACT_ATOMS: atom_id res chain seq x y z
N MET A 1 -28.06 60.80 46.97
CA MET A 1 -28.62 60.10 45.79
C MET A 1 -28.01 60.75 44.56
N CYS A 2 -27.60 59.97 43.55
CA CYS A 2 -26.69 60.34 42.44
C CYS A 2 -25.19 60.35 42.79
N SER A 3 -24.49 59.27 42.45
CA SER A 3 -23.12 59.28 41.85
C SER A 3 -22.49 57.88 41.71
N SER A 4 -23.19 56.78 42.02
CA SER A 4 -22.71 55.40 41.83
C SER A 4 -22.79 54.86 40.38
N VAL A 5 -23.01 55.72 39.39
CA VAL A 5 -23.12 55.34 37.97
C VAL A 5 -21.88 55.74 37.15
N GLN A 6 -20.95 56.52 37.71
CA GLN A 6 -19.78 57.02 36.96
C GLN A 6 -18.48 56.23 37.18
N GLN A 7 -18.46 55.20 38.03
CA GLN A 7 -17.23 54.48 38.42
C GLN A 7 -17.14 53.02 37.94
N LEU A 8 -18.04 52.61 37.05
CA LEU A 8 -18.01 51.28 36.39
C LEU A 8 -17.77 51.36 34.87
N VAL A 9 -17.42 52.54 34.35
CA VAL A 9 -17.19 52.77 32.90
C VAL A 9 -15.71 52.96 32.54
N THR A 10 -14.77 52.77 33.48
CA THR A 10 -13.35 53.04 33.23
C THR A 10 -12.42 51.95 33.74
N SER A 11 -12.68 50.69 33.38
CA SER A 11 -11.64 49.65 33.48
C SER A 11 -11.71 48.51 32.44
N VAL A 12 -12.54 48.62 31.40
CA VAL A 12 -12.42 47.74 30.23
C VAL A 12 -11.49 48.41 29.21
N ALA A 13 -10.22 48.53 29.59
CA ALA A 13 -9.16 48.66 28.61
C ALA A 13 -9.15 47.34 27.82
N MET A 14 -9.35 47.46 26.52
CA MET A 14 -9.54 46.40 25.53
C MET A 14 -8.60 45.21 25.73
N ASN A 15 -9.17 44.08 26.14
CA ASN A 15 -8.48 42.80 26.13
C ASN A 15 -8.56 42.25 24.69
N SER A 16 -7.50 42.40 23.90
CA SER A 16 -7.40 42.02 22.48
C SER A 16 -7.42 40.50 22.22
N SER A 17 -7.92 39.70 23.16
CA SER A 17 -7.81 38.23 23.18
C SER A 17 -9.14 37.47 23.25
N LEU A 18 -10.27 38.18 23.26
CA LEU A 18 -11.62 37.57 23.30
C LEU A 18 -12.16 37.31 21.89
N CYS A 19 -12.79 36.14 21.71
CA CYS A 19 -13.52 35.76 20.50
C CYS A 19 -15.02 35.93 20.73
N ARG A 20 -15.65 36.84 19.99
CA ARG A 20 -17.05 37.25 20.17
C ARG A 20 -17.95 36.46 19.21
N PHE A 21 -18.88 35.69 19.77
CA PHE A 21 -19.82 34.86 19.02
C PHE A 21 -21.21 35.51 18.96
N GLY A 22 -21.83 35.44 17.79
CA GLY A 22 -23.26 35.66 17.60
C GLY A 22 -23.94 34.33 17.31
N ILE A 23 -25.10 34.06 17.91
CA ILE A 23 -25.88 32.85 17.64
C ILE A 23 -27.24 33.23 17.05
N LEU A 24 -27.47 32.84 15.80
CA LEU A 24 -28.72 33.09 15.10
C LEU A 24 -29.50 31.79 14.94
N THR A 25 -30.59 31.66 15.67
CA THR A 25 -31.49 30.51 15.57
C THR A 25 -32.52 30.77 14.49
N VAL A 26 -32.54 29.95 13.45
CA VAL A 26 -33.50 30.03 12.35
C VAL A 26 -34.58 28.99 12.58
N SER A 27 -35.77 29.44 12.99
CA SER A 27 -36.93 28.57 13.15
C SER A 27 -38.24 29.35 13.21
N ASP A 28 -39.17 28.97 12.34
CA ASP A 28 -40.57 29.43 12.35
C ASP A 28 -41.27 29.24 13.71
N ARG A 29 -41.02 28.13 14.39
CA ARG A 29 -41.69 27.81 15.68
C ARG A 29 -41.08 28.58 16.84
N CYS A 30 -39.75 28.70 16.88
CA CYS A 30 -39.08 29.45 17.94
C CYS A 30 -39.34 30.96 17.81
N SER A 31 -39.34 31.51 16.58
CA SER A 31 -39.61 32.94 16.35
C SER A 31 -41.04 33.34 16.72
N ARG A 32 -42.03 32.44 16.57
CA ARG A 32 -43.41 32.63 17.05
C ARG A 32 -43.61 32.33 18.55
N GLY A 33 -42.57 31.89 19.26
CA GLY A 33 -42.65 31.54 20.69
C GLY A 33 -43.35 30.22 20.98
N GLU A 34 -43.57 29.36 19.98
CA GLU A 34 -44.25 28.06 20.12
C GLU A 34 -43.33 27.01 20.75
N THR A 35 -42.01 27.16 20.60
CA THR A 35 -40.99 26.25 21.14
C THR A 35 -39.78 27.03 21.66
N THR A 36 -39.04 26.45 22.60
CA THR A 36 -37.81 27.06 23.12
C THR A 36 -36.59 26.76 22.26
N ASP A 37 -35.67 27.72 22.17
CA ASP A 37 -34.42 27.60 21.42
C ASP A 37 -33.37 26.76 22.16
N LYS A 38 -33.56 25.45 22.14
CA LYS A 38 -32.63 24.49 22.77
C LYS A 38 -31.27 24.43 22.05
N SER A 39 -31.27 24.60 20.73
CA SER A 39 -30.06 24.50 19.91
C SER A 39 -29.14 25.70 20.14
N GLY A 40 -29.69 26.92 20.16
CA GLY A 40 -28.94 28.12 20.49
C GLY A 40 -28.48 28.13 21.96
N GLU A 41 -29.33 27.73 22.91
CA GLU A 41 -28.91 27.57 24.32
C GLU A 41 -27.78 26.55 24.48
N GLY A 42 -27.86 25.43 23.77
CA GLY A 42 -26.79 24.43 23.75
C GLY A 42 -25.47 25.02 23.26
N LEU A 43 -25.49 25.77 22.15
CA LEU A 43 -24.30 26.41 21.59
C LEU A 43 -23.71 27.46 22.56
N VAL A 44 -24.53 28.24 23.26
CA VAL A 44 -24.06 29.15 24.32
C VAL A 44 -23.27 28.39 25.36
N ASN A 45 -23.87 27.33 25.92
CA ASN A 45 -23.23 26.54 26.97
C ASN A 45 -21.92 25.90 26.49
N CYS A 46 -21.91 25.40 25.25
CA CYS A 46 -20.74 24.77 24.66
C CYS A 46 -19.61 25.77 24.40
N ILE A 47 -19.92 26.96 23.87
CA ILE A 47 -18.92 28.02 23.68
C ILE A 47 -18.34 28.48 25.02
N THR A 48 -19.20 28.76 26.00
CA THR A 48 -18.75 29.25 27.31
C THR A 48 -17.93 28.21 28.08
N ALA A 49 -18.26 26.93 27.96
CA ALA A 49 -17.55 25.87 28.67
C ALA A 49 -16.27 25.39 27.95
N GLU A 50 -16.30 25.30 26.62
CA GLU A 50 -15.28 24.56 25.85
C GLU A 50 -14.40 25.48 24.98
N PHE A 51 -14.83 26.70 24.66
CA PHE A 51 -14.04 27.62 23.81
C PHE A 51 -13.24 28.61 24.66
N GLN A 52 -11.91 28.46 24.66
CA GLN A 52 -11.02 29.34 25.41
C GLN A 52 -11.16 30.80 24.95
N ASN A 53 -11.55 31.69 25.89
CA ASN A 53 -11.82 33.11 25.65
C ASN A 53 -12.99 33.40 24.68
N GLY A 54 -13.93 32.46 24.51
CA GLY A 54 -15.15 32.65 23.74
C GLY A 54 -16.25 33.30 24.57
N VAL A 55 -16.90 34.33 24.02
CA VAL A 55 -18.06 34.99 24.65
C VAL A 55 -19.18 35.16 23.63
N VAL A 56 -20.39 34.74 23.96
CA VAL A 56 -21.57 35.02 23.14
C VAL A 56 -22.07 36.43 23.47
N VAL A 57 -22.02 37.32 22.48
CA VAL A 57 -22.36 38.75 22.65
C VAL A 57 -23.70 39.11 22.04
N GLU A 58 -24.17 38.32 21.07
CA GLU A 58 -25.42 38.56 20.34
C GLU A 58 -26.19 37.25 20.19
N ARG A 59 -27.52 37.33 20.35
CA ARG A 59 -28.45 36.21 20.13
C ARG A 59 -29.72 36.74 19.50
N ALA A 60 -30.20 36.05 18.49
CA ALA A 60 -31.49 36.34 17.87
C ALA A 60 -32.14 35.04 17.39
N CYS A 61 -33.47 35.08 17.28
CA CYS A 61 -34.23 34.03 16.64
C CYS A 61 -35.13 34.66 15.57
N VAL A 62 -35.05 34.14 14.35
CA VAL A 62 -35.81 34.63 13.19
C VAL A 62 -36.58 33.48 12.53
N PRO A 63 -37.69 33.75 11.84
CA PRO A 63 -38.36 32.75 11.02
C PRO A 63 -37.47 32.30 9.86
N ASP A 64 -37.87 31.21 9.20
CA ASP A 64 -37.18 30.64 8.04
C ASP A 64 -37.42 31.49 6.77
N GLU A 65 -37.08 32.79 6.84
CA GLU A 65 -37.24 33.79 5.79
C GLU A 65 -35.88 34.35 5.36
N ALA A 66 -35.52 34.15 4.09
CA ALA A 66 -34.18 34.46 3.60
C ALA A 66 -33.77 35.94 3.80
N ASN A 67 -34.72 36.86 3.66
CA ASN A 67 -34.49 38.29 3.85
C ASN A 67 -34.23 38.65 5.33
N GLU A 68 -34.93 38.01 6.27
CA GLU A 68 -34.76 38.28 7.70
C GLU A 68 -33.44 37.69 8.21
N ILE A 69 -33.10 36.46 7.77
CA ILE A 69 -31.80 35.84 8.06
C ILE A 69 -30.68 36.73 7.51
N SER A 70 -30.77 37.15 6.25
CA SER A 70 -29.77 38.01 5.60
C SER A 70 -29.62 39.35 6.32
N ALA A 71 -30.73 39.97 6.73
CA ALA A 71 -30.71 41.26 7.43
C ALA A 71 -29.95 41.17 8.76
N VAL A 72 -30.17 40.11 9.56
CA VAL A 72 -29.44 39.91 10.82
C VAL A 72 -27.97 39.61 10.58
N LEU A 73 -27.65 38.77 9.60
CA LEU A 73 -26.25 38.46 9.25
C LEU A 73 -25.50 39.73 8.81
N ILE A 74 -26.09 40.55 7.93
CA ILE A 74 -25.51 41.82 7.49
C ILE A 74 -25.29 42.75 8.67
N ASP A 75 -26.32 42.96 9.48
CA ASP A 75 -26.29 43.88 10.61
C ASP A 75 -25.22 43.49 11.64
N TRP A 76 -25.14 42.22 12.02
CA TRP A 76 -24.15 41.74 12.99
C TRP A 76 -22.72 41.77 12.46
N CYS A 77 -22.52 41.46 11.17
CA CYS A 77 -21.21 41.58 10.54
C CYS A 77 -20.76 43.03 10.43
N ASP A 78 -21.65 43.94 10.04
CA ASP A 78 -21.30 45.31 9.68
C ASP A 78 -21.12 46.22 10.92
N ARG A 79 -21.74 45.87 12.05
CA ARG A 79 -21.47 46.52 13.36
C ARG A 79 -20.06 46.26 13.88
N GLY A 80 -19.40 45.19 13.44
CA GLY A 80 -18.05 44.80 13.89
C GLY A 80 -17.98 44.36 15.36
N ASN A 81 -19.12 44.07 15.99
CA ASN A 81 -19.20 43.61 17.38
C ASN A 81 -19.14 42.07 17.52
N VAL A 82 -19.24 41.33 16.42
CA VAL A 82 -19.18 39.86 16.36
C VAL A 82 -18.03 39.39 15.46
N ASP A 83 -17.25 38.43 15.94
CA ASP A 83 -16.15 37.82 15.19
C ASP A 83 -16.60 36.54 14.43
N VAL A 84 -17.53 35.78 15.03
CA VAL A 84 -18.08 34.55 14.46
C VAL A 84 -19.58 34.49 14.64
N ILE A 85 -20.34 34.21 13.59
CA ILE A 85 -21.77 33.95 13.64
C ILE A 85 -22.02 32.47 13.39
N LEU A 86 -22.67 31.80 14.34
CA LEU A 86 -23.19 30.45 14.17
C LEU A 86 -24.68 30.53 13.91
N THR A 87 -25.13 30.07 12.75
CA THR A 87 -26.57 29.87 12.53
C THR A 87 -26.94 28.44 12.87
N THR A 88 -28.15 28.21 13.39
CA THR A 88 -28.68 26.86 13.61
C THR A 88 -30.11 26.77 13.06
N GLY A 89 -30.33 25.82 12.15
CA GLY A 89 -31.63 25.63 11.49
C GLY A 89 -31.63 26.03 10.02
N GLY A 90 -32.63 25.55 9.29
CA GLY A 90 -32.86 25.90 7.88
C GLY A 90 -31.83 25.37 6.87
N THR A 91 -31.05 24.33 7.19
CA THR A 91 -29.96 23.80 6.32
C THR A 91 -30.30 22.50 5.58
N GLY A 92 -31.51 21.96 5.75
CA GLY A 92 -31.97 20.72 5.10
C GLY A 92 -32.51 20.92 3.68
N PHE A 93 -33.35 20.00 3.20
CA PHE A 93 -33.98 20.06 1.86
C PHE A 93 -35.44 20.52 1.85
N SER A 94 -36.01 20.88 3.01
CA SER A 94 -37.39 21.38 3.09
C SER A 94 -37.52 22.69 2.31
N PRO A 95 -38.70 23.01 1.73
CA PRO A 95 -38.93 24.33 1.13
C PRO A 95 -38.71 25.51 2.08
N ARG A 96 -38.76 25.27 3.40
CA ARG A 96 -38.44 26.28 4.43
C ARG A 96 -36.94 26.35 4.75
N ASP A 97 -36.13 25.35 4.37
CA ASP A 97 -34.69 25.37 4.65
C ASP A 97 -33.97 26.36 3.71
N VAL A 98 -33.87 27.63 4.11
CA VAL A 98 -33.31 28.73 3.27
C VAL A 98 -32.06 29.39 3.85
N THR A 99 -31.52 28.88 4.96
CA THR A 99 -30.34 29.44 5.63
C THR A 99 -29.08 29.45 4.76
N PRO A 100 -28.78 28.40 3.96
CA PRO A 100 -27.65 28.40 3.03
C PRO A 100 -27.76 29.50 1.97
N GLU A 101 -28.94 29.69 1.38
CA GLU A 101 -29.22 30.70 0.36
C GLU A 101 -29.06 32.11 0.92
N ALA A 102 -29.63 32.37 2.11
CA ALA A 102 -29.47 33.64 2.81
C ALA A 102 -28.00 33.92 3.15
N THR A 103 -27.27 32.91 3.63
CA THR A 103 -25.85 33.04 3.95
C THR A 103 -25.02 33.32 2.69
N LYS A 104 -25.29 32.61 1.59
CA LYS A 104 -24.59 32.79 0.32
C LYS A 104 -24.83 34.17 -0.29
N ALA A 105 -25.99 34.77 -0.05
CA ALA A 105 -26.31 36.11 -0.51
C ALA A 105 -25.53 37.22 0.22
N VAL A 106 -25.04 36.97 1.43
CA VAL A 106 -24.38 38.01 2.28
C VAL A 106 -22.86 37.87 2.38
N ILE A 107 -22.32 36.67 2.16
CA ILE A 107 -20.88 36.43 2.21
C ILE A 107 -20.17 37.00 0.97
N GLU A 108 -18.99 37.56 1.19
CA GLU A 108 -18.12 38.12 0.15
C GLU A 108 -17.07 37.08 -0.31
N LYS A 109 -16.75 36.12 0.57
CA LYS A 109 -15.79 35.05 0.30
C LYS A 109 -16.27 33.73 0.89
N GLU A 110 -16.40 32.71 0.06
CA GLU A 110 -16.78 31.37 0.53
C GLU A 110 -15.62 30.71 1.30
N ALA A 111 -15.98 29.95 2.34
CA ALA A 111 -15.07 29.11 3.12
C ALA A 111 -15.52 27.64 3.08
N PRO A 112 -15.55 27.00 1.88
CA PRO A 112 -16.16 25.69 1.69
C PRO A 112 -15.49 24.57 2.50
N GLY A 113 -14.21 24.72 2.84
CA GLY A 113 -13.48 23.75 3.67
C GLY A 113 -14.10 23.51 5.04
N LEU A 114 -14.71 24.54 5.67
CA LEU A 114 -15.39 24.39 6.95
C LEU A 114 -16.68 23.56 6.81
N ALA A 115 -17.48 23.83 5.77
CA ALA A 115 -18.68 23.07 5.48
C ALA A 115 -18.35 21.59 5.16
N ILE A 116 -17.31 21.35 4.36
CA ILE A 116 -16.83 20.00 4.03
C ILE A 116 -16.37 19.27 5.30
N ALA A 117 -15.59 19.94 6.17
CA ALA A 117 -15.13 19.35 7.42
C ALA A 117 -16.30 18.97 8.34
N ILE A 118 -17.30 19.84 8.48
CA ILE A 118 -18.52 19.56 9.25
C ILE A 118 -19.24 18.33 8.70
N ILE A 119 -19.43 18.25 7.38
CA ILE A 119 -20.10 17.10 6.74
C ILE A 119 -19.28 15.82 6.95
N GLN A 120 -17.97 15.84 6.67
CA GLN A 120 -17.09 14.68 6.79
C GLN A 120 -17.02 14.16 8.23
N GLY A 121 -16.87 15.06 9.21
CA GLY A 121 -16.85 14.68 10.63
C GLY A 121 -18.22 14.15 11.09
N SER A 122 -19.31 14.75 10.63
CA SER A 122 -20.67 14.33 11.00
C SER A 122 -21.06 12.98 10.36
N LEU A 123 -20.52 12.65 9.17
CA LEU A 123 -20.75 11.37 8.51
C LEU A 123 -20.18 10.17 9.28
N ALA A 124 -19.17 10.37 10.13
CA ALA A 124 -18.68 9.35 11.05
C ALA A 124 -19.68 9.03 12.19
N ILE A 125 -20.65 9.93 12.43
CA ILE A 125 -21.63 9.82 13.52
C ILE A 125 -23.00 9.42 12.98
N THR A 126 -23.46 10.05 11.89
CA THR A 126 -24.77 9.81 11.29
C THR A 126 -24.73 9.91 9.76
N PRO A 127 -25.25 8.91 9.04
CA PRO A 127 -25.39 8.98 7.58
C PRO A 127 -26.24 10.18 7.13
N MET A 128 -27.19 10.63 7.96
CA MET A 128 -28.08 11.76 7.63
C MET A 128 -27.34 13.10 7.44
N ALA A 129 -26.06 13.19 7.87
CA ALA A 129 -25.23 14.36 7.66
C ALA A 129 -25.04 14.70 6.17
N MET A 130 -25.14 13.72 5.26
CA MET A 130 -25.08 13.96 3.81
C MET A 130 -26.22 14.86 3.30
N LEU A 131 -27.27 15.04 4.10
CA LEU A 131 -28.44 15.84 3.72
C LEU A 131 -28.35 17.31 4.15
N SER A 132 -27.25 17.72 4.79
CA SER A 132 -27.02 19.12 5.17
C SER A 132 -26.42 19.90 4.00
N ARG A 133 -26.99 21.07 3.71
CA ARG A 133 -26.52 22.02 2.70
C ARG A 133 -25.78 23.21 3.31
N ALA A 134 -25.12 23.02 4.45
CA ALA A 134 -24.46 24.09 5.20
C ALA A 134 -23.50 24.92 4.32
N VAL A 135 -23.60 26.24 4.42
CA VAL A 135 -22.67 27.20 3.80
C VAL A 135 -21.84 27.85 4.90
N CYS A 136 -20.56 28.06 4.62
CA CYS A 136 -19.64 28.80 5.48
C CYS A 136 -18.93 29.87 4.64
N GLY A 137 -18.70 31.05 5.20
CA GLY A 137 -18.06 32.13 4.47
C GLY A 137 -17.79 33.36 5.33
N LEU A 138 -17.17 34.35 4.72
CA LEU A 138 -16.77 35.60 5.35
C LEU A 138 -17.60 36.76 4.79
N ARG A 139 -17.97 37.67 5.68
CA ARG A 139 -18.43 39.02 5.34
C ARG A 139 -17.63 40.00 6.19
N ASN A 140 -16.99 40.98 5.57
CA ASN A 140 -16.02 41.85 6.25
C ASN A 140 -14.96 41.03 7.01
N ARG A 141 -14.92 41.15 8.34
CA ARG A 141 -14.01 40.42 9.24
C ARG A 141 -14.73 39.39 10.11
N THR A 142 -15.96 39.03 9.75
CA THR A 142 -16.81 38.12 10.53
C THR A 142 -16.98 36.80 9.78
N LEU A 143 -16.75 35.69 10.48
CA LEU A 143 -16.93 34.33 9.96
C LEU A 143 -18.36 33.83 10.21
N ILE A 144 -19.06 33.40 9.17
CA ILE A 144 -20.40 32.84 9.25
C ILE A 144 -20.35 31.33 8.99
N ILE A 145 -20.94 30.53 9.88
CA ILE A 145 -20.98 29.07 9.81
C ILE A 145 -22.42 28.60 10.00
N ASN A 146 -22.98 27.90 9.00
CA ASN A 146 -24.29 27.28 9.14
C ASN A 146 -24.20 25.90 9.82
N LEU A 147 -25.04 25.68 10.82
CA LEU A 147 -25.15 24.42 11.55
C LEU A 147 -26.57 23.83 11.41
N PRO A 148 -26.72 22.50 11.52
CA PRO A 148 -28.02 21.85 11.54
C PRO A 148 -28.95 22.40 12.64
N GLY A 149 -30.26 22.29 12.45
CA GLY A 149 -31.25 22.80 13.41
C GLY A 149 -31.45 21.94 14.67
N SER A 150 -31.11 20.65 14.62
CA SER A 150 -31.25 19.78 15.79
C SER A 150 -30.17 20.09 16.83
N THR A 151 -30.53 20.10 18.12
CA THR A 151 -29.60 20.44 19.20
C THR A 151 -28.38 19.53 19.24
N LYS A 152 -28.57 18.23 18.94
CA LYS A 152 -27.46 17.29 18.82
C LYS A 152 -26.58 17.63 17.61
N GLY A 153 -27.20 17.84 16.44
CA GLY A 153 -26.46 18.10 15.20
C GLY A 153 -25.71 19.43 15.21
N SER A 154 -26.26 20.49 15.80
CA SER A 154 -25.59 21.79 15.92
C SER A 154 -24.36 21.71 16.83
N LEU A 155 -24.48 21.07 17.98
CA LEU A 155 -23.38 20.89 18.94
C LEU A 155 -22.24 20.03 18.37
N GLU A 156 -22.58 18.91 17.72
CA GLU A 156 -21.59 18.04 17.08
C GLU A 156 -20.87 18.76 15.95
N SER A 157 -21.62 19.44 15.08
CA SER A 157 -21.06 20.22 13.96
C SER A 157 -20.13 21.32 14.46
N TYR A 158 -20.51 22.03 15.51
CA TYR A 158 -19.67 23.05 16.14
C TYR A 158 -18.36 22.45 16.68
N LYS A 159 -18.42 21.33 17.40
CA LYS A 159 -17.23 20.68 17.98
C LYS A 159 -16.20 20.25 16.94
N ILE A 160 -16.66 19.87 15.73
CA ILE A 160 -15.76 19.50 14.62
C ILE A 160 -14.88 20.67 14.19
N VAL A 161 -15.41 21.90 14.19
CA VAL A 161 -14.71 23.09 13.68
C VAL A 161 -14.22 24.04 14.77
N ALA A 162 -14.60 23.83 16.03
CA ALA A 162 -14.29 24.73 17.14
C ALA A 162 -12.80 25.09 17.25
N ASN A 163 -11.92 24.10 17.10
CA ASN A 163 -10.47 24.34 17.19
C ASN A 163 -9.95 25.25 16.07
N GLN A 164 -10.53 25.16 14.88
CA GLN A 164 -10.11 25.92 13.70
C GLN A 164 -10.72 27.33 13.67
N ILE A 165 -11.87 27.55 14.33
CA ILE A 165 -12.49 28.86 14.46
C ILE A 165 -11.53 29.87 15.11
N LYS A 166 -10.79 29.47 16.15
CA LYS A 166 -9.81 30.33 16.83
C LYS A 166 -8.77 30.89 15.86
N HIS A 167 -8.14 30.00 15.11
CA HIS A 167 -7.12 30.38 14.12
C HIS A 167 -7.70 31.27 13.01
N ALA A 168 -8.90 30.95 12.53
CA ALA A 168 -9.58 31.77 11.52
C ALA A 168 -9.86 33.19 12.01
N VAL A 169 -10.26 33.37 13.27
CA VAL A 169 -10.50 34.69 13.87
C VAL A 169 -9.19 35.46 14.08
N ASP A 170 -8.13 34.80 14.52
CA ASP A 170 -6.82 35.44 14.70
C ASP A 170 -6.25 35.96 13.37
N LEU A 171 -6.45 35.22 12.27
CA LEU A 171 -6.14 35.66 10.89
C LEU A 171 -6.96 36.89 10.47
N LEU A 172 -8.25 36.93 10.77
CA LEU A 172 -9.14 38.04 10.40
C LEU A 172 -8.88 39.33 11.21
N LYS A 173 -8.23 39.21 12.36
CA LYS A 173 -7.86 40.34 13.24
C LYS A 173 -6.48 40.95 12.92
N ASP A 174 -5.77 40.47 11.90
CA ASP A 174 -4.41 40.91 11.52
C ASP A 174 -3.38 40.83 12.67
N ASP A 175 -3.53 39.88 13.60
CA ASP A 175 -2.59 39.68 14.72
C ASP A 175 -1.34 38.91 14.24
N ASN A 176 -0.52 39.59 13.43
CA ASN A 176 0.65 39.05 12.73
C ASN A 176 1.66 38.33 13.65
N ALA A 177 1.72 38.69 14.94
CA ALA A 177 2.60 38.04 15.91
C ALA A 177 2.10 36.64 16.31
N LYS A 178 0.78 36.47 16.50
CA LYS A 178 0.18 35.15 16.77
C LYS A 178 0.13 34.30 15.51
N VAL A 179 -0.23 34.89 14.37
CA VAL A 179 -0.26 34.22 13.06
C VAL A 179 1.13 33.70 12.68
N ALA A 180 2.20 34.46 12.91
CA ALA A 180 3.57 33.98 12.69
C ALA A 180 3.99 32.86 13.65
N SER A 181 3.52 32.88 14.91
CA SER A 181 3.76 31.80 15.88
C SER A 181 3.00 30.53 15.53
N GLU A 182 1.76 30.65 15.06
CA GLU A 182 0.93 29.52 14.63
C GLU A 182 1.39 28.97 13.28
N HIS A 183 1.77 29.80 12.31
CA HIS A 183 2.40 29.31 11.07
C HIS A 183 3.74 28.62 11.33
N LYS A 184 4.54 29.05 12.32
CA LYS A 184 5.71 28.29 12.77
C LYS A 184 5.33 26.94 13.39
N SER A 185 4.22 26.88 14.12
CA SER A 185 3.68 25.65 14.71
C SER A 185 2.99 24.72 13.70
N MET A 186 2.49 25.26 12.58
CA MET A 186 1.83 24.52 11.49
C MET A 186 2.81 24.12 10.37
N SER A 187 3.97 24.78 10.25
CA SER A 187 5.11 24.28 9.47
C SER A 187 5.86 23.15 10.18
N THR A 188 5.43 22.79 11.40
CA THR A 188 5.87 21.58 12.08
C THR A 188 4.79 20.51 11.93
N PRO A 189 5.11 19.25 11.59
CA PRO A 189 4.11 18.20 11.47
C PRO A 189 3.35 18.00 12.80
N ILE A 190 2.23 17.26 12.75
CA ILE A 190 1.34 16.83 13.87
C ILE A 190 2.08 16.19 15.09
N THR A 191 3.40 16.07 15.01
CA THR A 191 4.32 15.40 15.92
C THR A 191 4.59 16.09 17.26
N ASN A 192 4.23 17.36 17.46
CA ASN A 192 4.56 18.09 18.71
C ASN A 192 3.62 17.84 19.93
N SER A 193 2.52 17.10 19.77
CA SER A 193 1.68 16.69 20.92
C SER A 193 2.11 15.35 21.54
N ILE A 194 2.92 14.57 20.83
CA ILE A 194 3.34 13.23 21.26
C ILE A 194 4.70 13.34 21.91
N GLN A 195 4.74 13.36 23.25
CA GLN A 195 5.98 13.26 24.00
C GLN A 195 6.30 11.81 24.35
N THR A 196 7.55 11.41 24.16
CA THR A 196 8.06 10.12 24.61
C THR A 196 8.02 9.99 26.13
N LYS A 197 7.69 8.80 26.61
CA LYS A 197 7.72 8.37 28.01
C LYS A 197 9.05 7.74 28.40
N VAL A 198 10.00 7.67 27.47
CA VAL A 198 11.33 7.11 27.72
C VAL A 198 12.12 8.05 28.62
N ASP A 199 12.46 7.56 29.82
CA ASP A 199 13.34 8.27 30.75
C ASP A 199 14.81 8.03 30.39
N THR A 200 15.51 9.10 30.01
CA THR A 200 16.93 9.09 29.65
C THR A 200 17.86 9.44 30.80
N THR A 201 17.35 9.81 31.97
CA THR A 201 18.16 10.29 33.11
C THR A 201 18.85 9.17 33.87
N ASN A 202 18.33 7.93 33.80
CA ASN A 202 18.82 6.79 34.57
C ASN A 202 19.78 5.86 33.78
N VAL A 203 20.86 6.43 33.26
CA VAL A 203 21.86 5.72 32.44
C VAL A 203 22.52 4.55 33.21
N ALA A 204 22.74 4.71 34.52
CA ALA A 204 23.45 3.74 35.34
C ALA A 204 22.70 2.40 35.48
N CYS A 205 21.36 2.43 35.47
CA CYS A 205 20.49 1.25 35.62
C CYS A 205 20.18 0.53 34.31
N ARG A 206 20.88 0.84 33.20
CA ARG A 206 20.63 0.17 31.91
C ARG A 206 20.91 -1.33 31.95
N ALA A 207 20.10 -2.09 31.21
CA ALA A 207 20.22 -3.54 31.14
C ALA A 207 21.58 -3.98 30.56
N ARG A 208 22.24 -4.93 31.23
CA ARG A 208 23.54 -5.52 30.78
C ARG A 208 23.34 -6.78 29.94
N LYS A 209 22.13 -7.34 29.95
CA LYS A 209 21.68 -8.46 29.12
C LYS A 209 20.36 -8.05 28.50
N SER A 210 20.03 -8.64 27.34
CA SER A 210 18.72 -8.42 26.72
C SER A 210 17.61 -8.75 27.73
N PRO A 211 16.66 -7.84 27.98
CA PRO A 211 15.49 -8.15 28.79
C PRO A 211 14.53 -9.10 28.07
N PHE A 212 14.72 -9.28 26.76
CA PHE A 212 13.97 -10.22 25.93
C PHE A 212 14.78 -11.51 25.73
N ALA A 213 14.08 -12.65 25.76
CA ALA A 213 14.67 -13.96 25.48
C ALA A 213 15.35 -13.97 24.10
N THR A 214 16.47 -14.69 24.00
CA THR A 214 17.14 -14.92 22.72
C THR A 214 16.45 -16.08 22.03
N ALA A 215 15.90 -15.84 20.84
CA ALA A 215 15.23 -16.86 20.04
C ALA A 215 16.23 -17.60 19.14
N ASP A 216 15.99 -18.90 18.90
CA ASP A 216 16.59 -19.59 17.76
C ASP A 216 16.08 -19.00 16.44
N VAL A 217 16.85 -19.09 15.36
CA VAL A 217 16.46 -18.46 14.08
C VAL A 217 15.18 -19.06 13.51
N LYS A 218 14.99 -20.39 13.55
CA LYS A 218 13.75 -21.01 13.04
C LYS A 218 12.55 -20.59 13.87
N MET A 219 12.73 -20.51 15.20
CA MET A 219 11.68 -20.03 16.10
C MET A 219 11.34 -18.56 15.84
N ALA A 220 12.35 -17.71 15.66
CA ALA A 220 12.18 -16.29 15.32
C ALA A 220 11.45 -16.12 13.98
N GLN A 221 11.81 -16.90 12.95
CA GLN A 221 11.09 -16.92 11.67
C GLN A 221 9.62 -17.30 11.84
N GLN A 222 9.33 -18.33 12.64
CA GLN A 222 7.95 -18.75 12.89
C GLN A 222 7.15 -17.66 13.65
N MET A 223 7.76 -17.00 14.64
CA MET A 223 7.14 -15.88 15.35
C MET A 223 6.79 -14.74 14.38
N VAL A 224 7.69 -14.41 13.43
CA VAL A 224 7.42 -13.42 12.39
C VAL A 224 6.23 -13.83 11.54
N LEU A 225 6.25 -15.03 10.97
CA LEU A 225 5.19 -15.49 10.06
C LEU A 225 3.82 -15.63 10.75
N THR A 226 3.78 -15.91 12.05
CA THR A 226 2.54 -15.99 12.84
C THR A 226 1.84 -14.64 12.94
N GLU A 227 2.59 -13.54 12.93
CA GLU A 227 2.04 -12.19 12.98
C GLU A 227 1.67 -11.64 11.59
N CYS A 228 2.13 -12.29 10.51
CA CYS A 228 1.83 -11.92 9.13
C CYS A 228 0.45 -12.45 8.70
N VAL A 229 -0.53 -11.56 8.65
CA VAL A 229 -1.84 -11.83 8.04
C VAL A 229 -1.82 -11.33 6.60
N ALA A 230 -2.17 -12.19 5.64
CA ALA A 230 -2.19 -11.81 4.23
C ALA A 230 -3.03 -10.53 4.02
N LEU A 231 -2.46 -9.57 3.30
CA LEU A 231 -3.13 -8.31 3.03
C LEU A 231 -4.31 -8.54 2.09
N PHE A 232 -5.31 -7.66 2.18
CA PHE A 232 -6.50 -7.72 1.35
C PHE A 232 -6.16 -7.74 -0.14
N ALA A 233 -7.04 -8.36 -0.92
CA ALA A 233 -6.84 -8.48 -2.35
C ALA A 233 -6.92 -7.10 -3.04
N ASP A 234 -6.03 -6.91 -4.01
CA ASP A 234 -5.97 -5.77 -4.93
C ASP A 234 -6.25 -6.26 -6.36
N THR A 235 -6.49 -5.35 -7.30
CA THR A 235 -6.70 -5.69 -8.71
C THR A 235 -5.41 -5.48 -9.51
N ALA A 236 -5.01 -6.50 -10.27
CA ALA A 236 -3.92 -6.40 -11.24
C ALA A 236 -4.41 -6.58 -12.68
N THR A 237 -3.56 -6.21 -13.63
CA THR A 237 -3.77 -6.40 -15.06
C THR A 237 -2.65 -7.26 -15.64
N LEU A 238 -2.77 -7.68 -16.90
CA LEU A 238 -1.67 -8.38 -17.60
C LEU A 238 -0.34 -7.61 -17.58
N LYS A 239 -0.38 -6.27 -17.51
CA LYS A 239 0.83 -5.42 -17.45
C LYS A 239 1.45 -5.31 -16.06
N THR A 240 0.64 -5.49 -15.01
CA THR A 240 1.05 -5.26 -13.61
C THR A 240 1.03 -6.54 -12.77
N GLY A 241 0.65 -7.67 -13.37
CA GLY A 241 0.45 -8.94 -12.69
C GLY A 241 1.72 -9.76 -12.47
N LEU A 242 2.84 -9.42 -13.12
CA LEU A 242 4.09 -10.17 -12.98
C LEU A 242 4.55 -10.23 -11.51
N ASP A 243 4.85 -11.45 -11.05
CA ASP A 243 5.24 -11.79 -9.67
C ASP A 243 4.19 -11.45 -8.59
N CYS A 244 2.95 -11.15 -8.98
CA CYS A 244 1.83 -11.09 -8.06
C CYS A 244 1.30 -12.51 -7.76
N ILE A 245 0.67 -12.69 -6.59
CA ILE A 245 0.02 -13.94 -6.21
C ILE A 245 -1.48 -13.79 -6.40
N LEU A 246 -2.11 -14.72 -7.14
CA LEU A 246 -3.56 -14.71 -7.35
C LEU A 246 -4.32 -14.87 -6.02
N ALA A 247 -5.31 -14.00 -5.79
CA ALA A 247 -6.21 -14.04 -4.64
C ALA A 247 -7.52 -14.80 -4.91
N GLN A 248 -7.73 -15.25 -6.15
CA GLN A 248 -8.88 -16.01 -6.60
C GLN A 248 -8.48 -17.11 -7.60
N ASP A 249 -9.34 -18.11 -7.75
CA ASP A 249 -9.27 -19.02 -8.89
C ASP A 249 -9.67 -18.26 -10.18
N VAL A 250 -9.12 -18.69 -11.31
CA VAL A 250 -9.45 -18.14 -12.62
C VAL A 250 -9.94 -19.25 -13.54
N PHE A 251 -11.04 -18.96 -14.23
CA PHE A 251 -11.70 -19.87 -15.16
C PHE A 251 -11.62 -19.30 -16.58
N ALA A 252 -11.48 -20.19 -17.56
CA ALA A 252 -11.52 -19.82 -18.97
C ALA A 252 -12.91 -19.33 -19.36
N ARG A 253 -13.00 -18.17 -20.02
CA ARG A 253 -14.26 -17.63 -20.52
C ARG A 253 -14.68 -18.30 -21.82
N ASP A 254 -13.69 -18.57 -22.66
CA ASP A 254 -13.85 -19.14 -23.99
C ASP A 254 -12.91 -20.36 -24.11
N PRO A 255 -13.27 -21.38 -24.90
CA PRO A 255 -12.37 -22.49 -25.18
C PRO A 255 -11.18 -22.06 -26.04
N LEU A 256 -10.07 -22.79 -25.93
CA LEU A 256 -8.87 -22.62 -26.75
C LEU A 256 -8.53 -23.94 -27.49
N PRO A 257 -8.50 -23.95 -28.83
CA PRO A 257 -9.00 -22.89 -29.72
C PRO A 257 -10.54 -22.77 -29.65
N PRO A 258 -11.12 -21.62 -30.00
CA PRO A 258 -12.58 -21.40 -29.97
C PRO A 258 -13.31 -21.95 -31.20
N PHE A 259 -12.57 -22.43 -32.20
CA PHE A 259 -13.05 -23.05 -33.43
C PHE A 259 -12.12 -24.23 -33.78
N PRO A 260 -12.55 -25.21 -34.60
CA PRO A 260 -11.65 -26.24 -35.08
C PRO A 260 -10.55 -25.59 -35.93
N ALA A 261 -9.30 -25.76 -35.53
CA ALA A 261 -8.16 -25.05 -36.13
C ALA A 261 -7.20 -26.03 -36.81
N SER A 262 -6.65 -25.62 -37.96
CA SER A 262 -5.62 -26.41 -38.63
C SER A 262 -4.31 -26.43 -37.83
N VAL A 263 -3.70 -27.61 -37.70
CA VAL A 263 -2.35 -27.77 -37.14
C VAL A 263 -1.25 -27.44 -38.17
N LYS A 264 -1.58 -27.56 -39.47
CA LYS A 264 -0.61 -27.50 -40.57
C LYS A 264 -1.10 -26.60 -41.71
N ASP A 265 -0.15 -26.14 -42.52
CA ASP A 265 -0.45 -25.60 -43.84
C ASP A 265 -0.74 -26.74 -44.81
N GLY A 266 -1.78 -26.62 -45.62
CA GLY A 266 -2.18 -27.66 -46.56
C GLY A 266 -3.62 -27.51 -47.04
N TYR A 267 -4.42 -28.58 -46.95
CA TYR A 267 -5.78 -28.62 -47.50
C TYR A 267 -6.78 -29.23 -46.51
N ALA A 268 -7.83 -28.47 -46.20
CA ALA A 268 -8.99 -28.95 -45.47
C ALA A 268 -9.89 -29.75 -46.42
N ILE A 269 -10.19 -30.99 -46.03
CA ILE A 269 -10.89 -31.96 -46.87
C ILE A 269 -12.01 -32.67 -46.11
N ARG A 270 -12.92 -33.29 -46.85
CA ARG A 270 -13.93 -34.20 -46.32
C ARG A 270 -13.57 -35.66 -46.62
N VAL A 271 -13.00 -36.33 -45.63
CA VAL A 271 -12.74 -37.79 -45.64
C VAL A 271 -14.09 -38.53 -45.64
N THR A 272 -14.23 -39.49 -46.56
CA THR A 272 -15.37 -40.42 -46.66
C THR A 272 -14.83 -41.85 -46.85
N GLU A 273 -15.68 -42.88 -46.79
CA GLU A 273 -15.28 -44.29 -46.98
C GLU A 273 -14.57 -44.54 -48.32
N HIS A 274 -14.93 -43.79 -49.36
CA HIS A 274 -14.27 -43.82 -50.67
C HIS A 274 -13.44 -42.55 -50.87
N GLN A 275 -12.15 -42.65 -50.55
CA GLN A 275 -11.21 -41.55 -50.66
C GLN A 275 -10.80 -41.32 -52.12
N MET A 276 -10.93 -40.09 -52.59
CA MET A 276 -10.46 -39.68 -53.91
C MET A 276 -9.00 -39.31 -53.87
N THR A 277 -8.27 -39.58 -54.95
CA THR A 277 -6.86 -39.22 -55.09
C THR A 277 -6.66 -37.82 -55.64
N HIS A 278 -7.65 -37.24 -56.31
CA HIS A 278 -7.61 -35.87 -56.84
C HIS A 278 -8.76 -35.07 -56.25
N LEU A 279 -8.49 -33.83 -55.83
CA LEU A 279 -9.47 -32.92 -55.27
C LEU A 279 -9.39 -31.56 -55.95
N THR A 280 -10.55 -30.93 -56.13
CA THR A 280 -10.65 -29.56 -56.67
C THR A 280 -10.57 -28.54 -55.54
N VAL A 281 -9.64 -27.60 -55.65
CA VAL A 281 -9.47 -26.50 -54.69
C VAL A 281 -10.52 -25.43 -55.00
N VAL A 282 -11.43 -25.18 -54.05
CA VAL A 282 -12.55 -24.23 -54.23
C VAL A 282 -12.29 -22.85 -53.63
N GLY A 283 -11.19 -22.70 -52.90
CA GLY A 283 -10.79 -21.46 -52.28
C GLY A 283 -9.75 -21.68 -51.19
N ASP A 284 -9.57 -20.66 -50.36
CA ASP A 284 -8.62 -20.63 -49.27
C ASP A 284 -9.24 -20.14 -47.94
N SER A 285 -8.79 -20.74 -46.83
CA SER A 285 -9.07 -20.35 -45.45
C SER A 285 -7.78 -19.95 -44.77
N THR A 286 -7.66 -18.67 -44.44
CA THR A 286 -6.49 -18.11 -43.75
C THR A 286 -6.82 -17.67 -42.32
N ALA A 287 -5.79 -17.50 -41.49
CA ALA A 287 -5.97 -17.12 -40.09
C ALA A 287 -6.71 -15.76 -39.97
N GLY A 288 -7.80 -15.76 -39.19
CA GLY A 288 -8.64 -14.57 -38.96
C GLY A 288 -9.84 -14.43 -39.91
N GLU A 289 -10.01 -15.34 -40.88
CA GLU A 289 -11.20 -15.36 -41.74
C GLU A 289 -12.42 -16.04 -41.09
N ASN A 290 -13.59 -15.86 -41.70
CA ASN A 290 -14.82 -16.50 -41.26
C ASN A 290 -14.84 -18.00 -41.67
N PRO A 291 -15.02 -18.97 -40.74
CA PRO A 291 -15.16 -20.40 -41.06
C PRO A 291 -16.28 -20.71 -42.07
N ASP A 292 -17.31 -19.87 -42.13
CA ASP A 292 -18.49 -20.09 -42.97
C ASP A 292 -18.31 -19.63 -44.43
N LYS A 293 -17.10 -19.15 -44.80
CA LYS A 293 -16.77 -18.70 -46.16
C LYS A 293 -16.98 -19.81 -47.21
N PHE A 294 -16.72 -21.06 -46.83
CA PHE A 294 -16.86 -22.23 -47.70
C PHE A 294 -17.48 -23.42 -46.95
N ILE A 295 -18.15 -24.30 -47.69
CA ILE A 295 -18.56 -25.62 -47.21
C ILE A 295 -17.83 -26.66 -48.06
N VAL A 296 -17.02 -27.51 -47.43
CA VAL A 296 -16.23 -28.53 -48.11
C VAL A 296 -17.08 -29.76 -48.37
N GLU A 297 -17.41 -29.97 -49.64
CA GLU A 297 -18.11 -31.15 -50.12
C GLU A 297 -17.15 -32.26 -50.56
N LYS A 298 -17.69 -33.46 -50.82
CA LYS A 298 -16.90 -34.60 -51.29
C LYS A 298 -16.31 -34.26 -52.68
N GLY A 299 -14.98 -34.38 -52.82
CA GLY A 299 -14.27 -34.09 -54.07
C GLY A 299 -13.68 -32.69 -54.16
N PHE A 300 -14.00 -31.86 -53.19
CA PHE A 300 -13.50 -30.51 -53.08
C PHE A 300 -12.61 -30.37 -51.84
N CYS A 301 -11.71 -29.39 -51.87
CA CYS A 301 -10.88 -29.01 -50.74
C CYS A 301 -10.70 -27.50 -50.68
N VAL A 302 -10.33 -27.00 -49.51
CA VAL A 302 -9.97 -25.60 -49.29
C VAL A 302 -8.52 -25.56 -48.86
N ARG A 303 -7.70 -24.74 -49.53
CA ARG A 303 -6.33 -24.49 -49.08
C ARG A 303 -6.39 -23.82 -47.71
N ILE A 304 -5.69 -24.36 -46.72
CA ILE A 304 -5.79 -23.91 -45.33
C ILE A 304 -4.41 -23.63 -44.77
N SER A 305 -4.25 -22.51 -44.06
CA SER A 305 -3.01 -22.20 -43.35
C SER A 305 -3.04 -22.70 -41.91
N THR A 306 -1.87 -22.87 -41.29
CA THR A 306 -1.74 -23.19 -39.86
C THR A 306 -2.51 -22.17 -39.01
N GLY A 307 -3.31 -22.66 -38.06
CA GLY A 307 -4.14 -21.84 -37.17
C GLY A 307 -5.41 -21.26 -37.79
N ALA A 308 -5.65 -21.45 -39.10
CA ALA A 308 -6.88 -21.02 -39.74
C ALA A 308 -8.07 -21.90 -39.30
N PRO A 309 -9.30 -21.35 -39.30
CA PRO A 309 -10.50 -22.12 -39.02
C PRO A 309 -10.73 -23.16 -40.11
N VAL A 310 -11.00 -24.39 -39.70
CA VAL A 310 -11.40 -25.49 -40.59
C VAL A 310 -12.83 -25.19 -41.09
N PRO A 311 -13.05 -25.06 -42.41
CA PRO A 311 -14.38 -24.75 -42.94
C PRO A 311 -15.38 -25.86 -42.69
N ASN A 312 -16.68 -25.50 -42.67
CA ASN A 312 -17.76 -26.46 -42.48
C ASN A 312 -17.70 -27.60 -43.52
N GLY A 313 -18.02 -28.83 -43.10
CA GLY A 313 -17.99 -30.01 -43.96
C GLY A 313 -16.62 -30.69 -44.08
N ALA A 314 -15.51 -29.99 -43.80
CA ALA A 314 -14.20 -30.61 -43.68
C ALA A 314 -14.06 -31.34 -42.34
N ASN A 315 -13.35 -32.48 -42.34
CA ASN A 315 -13.15 -33.32 -41.16
C ASN A 315 -11.72 -33.87 -41.04
N ALA A 316 -10.80 -33.44 -41.91
CA ALA A 316 -9.36 -33.67 -41.79
C ALA A 316 -8.58 -32.57 -42.54
N VAL A 317 -7.32 -32.37 -42.17
CA VAL A 317 -6.36 -31.57 -42.94
C VAL A 317 -5.23 -32.46 -43.43
N ILE A 318 -4.85 -32.29 -44.70
CA ILE A 318 -3.65 -32.90 -45.30
C ILE A 318 -2.60 -31.82 -45.37
N GLN A 319 -1.42 -32.05 -44.81
CA GLN A 319 -0.29 -31.12 -44.95
C GLN A 319 0.15 -31.00 -46.41
N VAL A 320 0.64 -29.84 -46.81
CA VAL A 320 1.02 -29.56 -48.21
C VAL A 320 2.03 -30.56 -48.77
N GLU A 321 2.94 -31.08 -47.93
CA GLU A 321 3.97 -32.04 -48.31
C GLU A 321 3.41 -33.42 -48.73
N ASP A 322 2.20 -33.75 -48.28
CA ASP A 322 1.49 -34.99 -48.66
C ASP A 322 0.59 -34.78 -49.89
N THR A 323 0.81 -33.70 -50.64
CA THR A 323 0.06 -33.37 -51.86
C THR A 323 0.98 -33.00 -53.04
N GLU A 324 0.46 -33.14 -54.25
CA GLU A 324 1.10 -32.73 -55.49
C GLU A 324 0.13 -31.83 -56.26
N LEU A 325 0.57 -30.64 -56.67
CA LEU A 325 -0.23 -29.70 -57.45
C LEU A 325 -0.34 -30.21 -58.90
N VAL A 326 -1.57 -30.44 -59.37
CA VAL A 326 -1.84 -31.01 -60.70
C VAL A 326 -2.21 -29.93 -61.70
N GLU A 327 -2.99 -28.93 -61.26
CA GLU A 327 -3.51 -27.88 -62.13
C GLU A 327 -3.60 -26.54 -61.40
N THR A 328 -3.25 -25.46 -62.10
CA THR A 328 -3.35 -24.07 -61.66
C THR A 328 -4.28 -23.28 -62.58
N SER A 329 -4.74 -22.11 -62.14
CA SER A 329 -5.34 -21.11 -63.03
C SER A 329 -4.36 -20.68 -64.13
N PRO A 330 -4.84 -20.17 -65.28
CA PRO A 330 -3.98 -19.70 -66.37
C PRO A 330 -3.00 -18.58 -65.98
N ASP A 331 -3.33 -17.79 -64.96
CA ASP A 331 -2.47 -16.74 -64.43
C ASP A 331 -1.54 -17.20 -63.30
N GLY A 332 -1.59 -18.49 -62.94
CA GLY A 332 -0.74 -19.14 -61.93
C GLY A 332 -1.02 -18.71 -60.48
N LYS A 333 -2.11 -17.97 -60.23
CA LYS A 333 -2.41 -17.42 -58.90
C LYS A 333 -3.24 -18.35 -58.01
N GLU A 334 -4.02 -19.22 -58.61
CA GLU A 334 -4.90 -20.15 -57.90
C GLU A 334 -4.52 -21.59 -58.20
N GLU A 335 -4.49 -22.40 -57.15
CA GLU A 335 -4.46 -23.85 -57.26
C GLU A 335 -5.88 -24.31 -57.65
N LYS A 336 -5.99 -25.21 -58.63
CA LYS A 336 -7.28 -25.73 -59.11
C LYS A 336 -7.48 -27.19 -58.75
N THR A 337 -6.46 -28.01 -58.94
CA THR A 337 -6.52 -29.45 -58.67
C THR A 337 -5.27 -29.92 -57.98
N ILE A 338 -5.43 -30.66 -56.89
CA ILE A 338 -4.34 -31.32 -56.16
C ILE A 338 -4.52 -32.83 -56.17
N LYS A 339 -3.40 -33.55 -56.05
CA LYS A 339 -3.35 -34.98 -55.86
C LYS A 339 -2.86 -35.31 -54.46
N ILE A 340 -3.57 -36.20 -53.79
CA ILE A 340 -3.20 -36.72 -52.47
C ILE A 340 -2.15 -37.81 -52.65
N LEU A 341 -0.99 -37.64 -52.03
CA LEU A 341 0.10 -38.62 -52.02
C LEU A 341 -0.06 -39.63 -50.89
N LYS A 342 -0.62 -39.20 -49.76
CA LYS A 342 -0.85 -40.02 -48.57
C LYS A 342 -2.27 -39.85 -48.07
N GLN A 343 -3.00 -40.96 -47.94
CA GLN A 343 -4.40 -40.92 -47.52
C GLN A 343 -4.56 -40.44 -46.07
N PRO A 344 -5.38 -39.41 -45.81
CA PRO A 344 -5.58 -38.88 -44.46
C PRO A 344 -6.58 -39.69 -43.64
N GLN A 345 -6.47 -39.55 -42.32
CA GLN A 345 -7.40 -40.11 -41.35
C GLN A 345 -8.44 -39.07 -40.90
N LEU A 346 -9.59 -39.55 -40.43
CA LEU A 346 -10.61 -38.69 -39.84
C LEU A 346 -10.06 -37.94 -38.61
N GLY A 347 -10.26 -36.62 -38.55
CA GLY A 347 -9.78 -35.76 -37.47
C GLY A 347 -8.30 -35.40 -37.54
N GLN A 348 -7.56 -35.89 -38.54
CA GLN A 348 -6.12 -35.64 -38.69
C GLN A 348 -5.82 -34.14 -38.82
N GLU A 349 -4.75 -33.69 -38.14
CA GLU A 349 -4.22 -32.32 -38.17
C GLU A 349 -5.25 -31.22 -37.86
N ILE A 350 -6.30 -31.55 -37.08
CA ILE A 350 -7.29 -30.59 -36.58
C ILE A 350 -7.26 -30.53 -35.06
N ARG A 351 -7.04 -29.34 -34.52
CA ARG A 351 -7.29 -29.03 -33.10
C ARG A 351 -8.77 -28.73 -32.92
N GLN A 352 -9.47 -29.63 -32.21
CA GLN A 352 -10.89 -29.46 -31.91
C GLN A 352 -11.11 -28.30 -30.92
N ILE A 353 -12.34 -27.78 -30.88
CA ILE A 353 -12.72 -26.71 -29.96
C ILE A 353 -12.36 -27.11 -28.53
N GLY A 354 -11.62 -26.25 -27.84
CA GLY A 354 -11.25 -26.45 -26.43
C GLY A 354 -10.28 -27.61 -26.16
N CYS A 355 -9.59 -28.14 -27.18
CA CYS A 355 -8.64 -29.24 -26.97
C CYS A 355 -7.44 -28.86 -26.09
N ASP A 356 -7.06 -27.57 -26.06
CA ASP A 356 -6.01 -27.08 -25.16
C ASP A 356 -6.61 -26.63 -23.83
N ILE A 357 -7.67 -25.82 -23.89
CA ILE A 357 -8.39 -25.32 -22.72
C ILE A 357 -9.89 -25.36 -23.01
N PRO A 358 -10.66 -26.23 -22.35
CA PRO A 358 -12.12 -26.21 -22.36
C PRO A 358 -12.71 -24.92 -21.80
N GLU A 359 -13.90 -24.57 -22.29
CA GLU A 359 -14.69 -23.48 -21.71
C GLU A 359 -14.99 -23.77 -20.23
N ASN A 360 -14.95 -22.73 -19.40
CA ASN A 360 -15.17 -22.83 -17.95
C ASN A 360 -14.17 -23.72 -17.19
N GLU A 361 -13.07 -24.17 -17.82
CA GLU A 361 -12.01 -24.85 -17.09
C GLU A 361 -11.30 -23.90 -16.13
N LYS A 362 -10.97 -24.38 -14.94
CA LYS A 362 -10.13 -23.65 -13.99
C LYS A 362 -8.68 -23.69 -14.45
N VAL A 363 -8.22 -22.60 -15.06
CA VAL A 363 -6.87 -22.51 -15.64
C VAL A 363 -5.79 -22.14 -14.63
N LEU A 364 -6.14 -21.37 -13.59
CA LEU A 364 -5.19 -20.97 -12.54
C LEU A 364 -5.86 -21.01 -11.16
N PHE A 365 -5.08 -21.39 -10.16
CA PHE A 365 -5.53 -21.53 -8.78
C PHE A 365 -5.20 -20.27 -7.96
N LYS A 366 -6.04 -19.98 -6.97
CA LYS A 366 -5.71 -19.05 -5.89
C LYS A 366 -4.39 -19.48 -5.23
N GLY A 367 -3.49 -18.53 -5.03
CA GLY A 367 -2.15 -18.78 -4.49
C GLY A 367 -1.07 -19.01 -5.55
N THR A 368 -1.44 -19.11 -6.84
CA THR A 368 -0.46 -19.18 -7.93
C THR A 368 0.29 -17.85 -8.06
N ARG A 369 1.63 -17.95 -8.14
CA ARG A 369 2.49 -16.82 -8.54
C ARG A 369 2.44 -16.66 -10.05
N LEU A 370 2.14 -15.45 -10.49
CA LEU A 370 2.01 -15.13 -11.92
C LEU A 370 3.40 -14.89 -12.54
N GLY A 371 3.87 -15.85 -13.33
CA GLY A 371 5.02 -15.69 -14.22
C GLY A 371 4.59 -15.41 -15.68
N PRO A 372 5.55 -15.45 -16.63
CA PRO A 372 5.26 -15.20 -18.03
C PRO A 372 4.21 -16.17 -18.62
N ALA A 373 4.27 -17.45 -18.26
CA ALA A 373 3.33 -18.46 -18.75
C ALA A 373 1.92 -18.22 -18.22
N GLU A 374 1.78 -17.95 -16.93
CA GLU A 374 0.47 -17.69 -16.31
C GLU A 374 -0.18 -16.43 -16.88
N LEU A 375 0.59 -15.36 -17.12
CA LEU A 375 0.09 -14.16 -17.79
C LEU A 375 -0.32 -14.44 -19.25
N GLY A 376 0.42 -15.31 -19.95
CA GLY A 376 0.05 -15.78 -21.29
C GLY A 376 -1.26 -16.56 -21.31
N ILE A 377 -1.47 -17.46 -20.33
CA ILE A 377 -2.71 -18.20 -20.16
C ILE A 377 -3.87 -17.24 -19.90
N LEU A 378 -3.72 -16.30 -18.96
CA LEU A 378 -4.72 -15.28 -18.66
C LEU A 378 -5.10 -14.47 -19.90
N ALA A 379 -4.12 -14.08 -20.71
CA ALA A 379 -4.37 -13.41 -21.98
C ALA A 379 -5.13 -14.29 -22.98
N ALA A 380 -4.72 -15.56 -23.13
CA ALA A 380 -5.31 -16.51 -24.07
C ALA A 380 -6.79 -16.80 -23.76
N VAL A 381 -7.18 -16.81 -22.48
CA VAL A 381 -8.58 -17.04 -22.06
C VAL A 381 -9.38 -15.74 -21.83
N GLY A 382 -8.86 -14.60 -22.29
CA GLY A 382 -9.58 -13.31 -22.24
C GLY A 382 -9.67 -12.65 -20.86
N VAL A 383 -8.89 -13.10 -19.88
CA VAL A 383 -8.88 -12.57 -18.50
C VAL A 383 -7.79 -11.51 -18.35
N HIS A 384 -8.18 -10.25 -18.51
CA HIS A 384 -7.26 -9.10 -18.51
C HIS A 384 -7.17 -8.35 -17.17
N LYS A 385 -8.09 -8.62 -16.24
CA LYS A 385 -8.13 -8.10 -14.87
C LYS A 385 -8.43 -9.24 -13.89
N PHE A 386 -7.69 -9.31 -12.80
CA PHE A 386 -7.77 -10.40 -11.82
C PHE A 386 -7.35 -9.92 -10.43
N MET A 387 -7.91 -10.55 -9.40
CA MET A 387 -7.59 -10.22 -8.01
C MET A 387 -6.28 -10.89 -7.59
N VAL A 388 -5.39 -10.12 -6.97
CA VAL A 388 -4.10 -10.57 -6.43
C VAL A 388 -3.98 -10.15 -4.97
N TYR A 389 -3.11 -10.77 -4.20
CA TYR A 389 -2.80 -10.26 -2.86
C TYR A 389 -2.00 -8.96 -2.95
N LYS A 390 -2.35 -7.98 -2.11
CA LYS A 390 -1.63 -6.70 -2.07
C LYS A 390 -0.20 -6.90 -1.57
N LYS A 391 0.75 -6.24 -2.24
CA LYS A 391 2.15 -6.18 -1.79
C LYS A 391 2.29 -5.19 -0.62
N PRO A 392 3.00 -5.55 0.47
CA PRO A 392 3.20 -4.63 1.58
C PRO A 392 4.09 -3.45 1.17
N ARG A 393 3.81 -2.28 1.74
CA ARG A 393 4.70 -1.11 1.68
C ARG A 393 5.66 -1.15 2.88
N ILE A 394 6.92 -0.78 2.66
CA ILE A 394 7.99 -0.87 3.67
C ILE A 394 8.58 0.51 3.92
N ALA A 395 8.49 1.03 5.15
CA ALA A 395 9.20 2.25 5.55
C ALA A 395 10.62 1.91 6.03
N LEU A 396 11.64 2.63 5.56
CA LEU A 396 13.05 2.45 5.91
C LEU A 396 13.56 3.61 6.75
N LEU A 397 14.06 3.27 7.95
CA LEU A 397 14.67 4.19 8.89
C LEU A 397 16.09 3.74 9.22
N SER A 398 17.02 4.69 9.31
CA SER A 398 18.28 4.47 10.02
C SER A 398 18.32 5.31 11.28
N THR A 399 18.99 4.81 12.32
CA THR A 399 19.20 5.53 13.57
C THR A 399 20.70 5.59 13.85
N GLY A 400 21.21 6.79 14.16
CA GLY A 400 22.60 6.95 14.55
C GLY A 400 23.05 8.40 14.41
N ASN A 401 23.60 8.96 15.48
CA ASN A 401 24.16 10.32 15.45
C ASN A 401 25.39 10.43 14.53
N GLU A 402 26.08 9.31 14.26
CA GLU A 402 27.22 9.22 13.36
C GLU A 402 26.79 9.28 11.87
N LEU A 403 25.52 9.07 11.56
CA LEU A 403 25.06 8.93 10.18
C LEU A 403 24.89 10.28 9.48
N ILE A 404 25.17 10.27 8.17
CA ILE A 404 24.88 11.34 7.21
C ILE A 404 24.33 10.73 5.91
N SER A 405 23.70 11.54 5.06
CA SER A 405 23.24 11.09 3.74
C SER A 405 24.44 10.63 2.89
N PRO A 406 24.27 9.63 2.01
CA PRO A 406 25.32 9.26 1.06
C PRO A 406 25.74 10.42 0.14
N PHE A 407 24.86 11.41 -0.06
CA PHE A 407 25.10 12.57 -0.92
C PHE A 407 25.75 13.77 -0.20
N ASP A 408 25.81 13.72 1.13
CA ASP A 408 26.39 14.82 1.92
C ASP A 408 27.93 14.74 1.95
N PRO A 409 28.61 15.90 2.11
CA PRO A 409 30.04 15.93 2.35
C PRO A 409 30.42 15.23 3.66
N MET A 410 31.59 14.60 3.68
CA MET A 410 32.05 13.86 4.86
C MET A 410 32.47 14.81 5.98
N GLU A 411 31.99 14.54 7.19
CA GLU A 411 32.36 15.25 8.41
C GLU A 411 33.18 14.35 9.35
N LYS A 412 33.98 14.95 10.23
CA LYS A 412 34.76 14.19 11.23
C LYS A 412 33.82 13.45 12.17
N GLY A 413 34.08 12.16 12.37
CA GLY A 413 33.27 11.30 13.26
C GLY A 413 31.93 10.88 12.67
N ARG A 414 31.68 11.15 11.38
CA ARG A 414 30.48 10.71 10.67
C ARG A 414 30.80 9.61 9.65
N ILE A 415 29.80 8.82 9.32
CA ILE A 415 29.82 7.81 8.25
C ILE A 415 28.54 7.92 7.42
N ARG A 416 28.60 7.52 6.16
CA ARG A 416 27.42 7.53 5.27
C ARG A 416 26.49 6.39 5.61
N ASP A 417 25.19 6.66 5.59
CA ASP A 417 24.19 5.61 5.66
C ASP A 417 24.21 4.77 4.36
N SER A 418 24.68 3.53 4.51
CA SER A 418 24.69 2.53 3.43
C SER A 418 23.58 1.48 3.58
N ASN A 419 22.96 1.39 4.77
CA ASN A 419 21.98 0.37 5.07
C ASN A 419 20.68 0.65 4.32
N LYS A 420 20.17 1.88 4.38
CA LYS A 420 18.94 2.23 3.64
C LYS A 420 19.09 1.98 2.15
N THR A 421 20.21 2.37 1.54
CA THR A 421 20.50 2.11 0.13
C THR A 421 20.50 0.62 -0.19
N THR A 422 21.18 -0.18 0.63
CA THR A 422 21.27 -1.64 0.43
C THR A 422 19.90 -2.31 0.60
N LEU A 423 19.16 -1.96 1.65
CA LEU A 423 17.85 -2.55 1.94
C LEU A 423 16.80 -2.12 0.90
N ASN A 424 16.83 -0.88 0.44
CA ASN A 424 15.99 -0.40 -0.65
C ASN A 424 16.17 -1.27 -1.91
N ALA A 425 17.43 -1.55 -2.28
CA ALA A 425 17.74 -2.41 -3.42
C ALA A 425 17.26 -3.86 -3.20
N VAL A 426 17.53 -4.46 -2.03
CA VAL A 426 17.08 -5.83 -1.69
C VAL A 426 15.55 -5.95 -1.77
N PHE A 427 14.81 -4.99 -1.25
CA PHE A 427 13.34 -5.02 -1.29
C PHE A 427 12.79 -4.77 -2.70
N THR A 428 13.44 -3.89 -3.48
CA THR A 428 13.08 -3.64 -4.88
C THR A 428 13.30 -4.89 -5.73
N GLU A 429 14.43 -5.58 -5.57
CA GLU A 429 14.71 -6.87 -6.23
C GLU A 429 13.68 -7.94 -5.83
N GLY A 430 13.25 -7.94 -4.56
CA GLY A 430 12.13 -8.76 -4.09
C GLY A 430 10.76 -8.37 -4.63
N GLY A 431 10.67 -7.29 -5.42
CA GLY A 431 9.43 -6.79 -6.02
C GLY A 431 8.54 -5.98 -5.06
N PHE A 432 9.11 -5.44 -3.98
CA PHE A 432 8.42 -4.65 -2.96
C PHE A 432 8.76 -3.16 -3.03
N GLN A 433 7.82 -2.32 -2.62
CA GLN A 433 7.99 -0.87 -2.60
C GLN A 433 8.42 -0.39 -1.21
N THR A 434 9.37 0.55 -1.22
CA THR A 434 9.98 1.14 -0.05
C THR A 434 9.73 2.63 0.02
N ILE A 435 9.73 3.18 1.23
CA ILE A 435 9.61 4.60 1.52
C ILE A 435 10.76 4.95 2.45
N ASP A 436 11.63 5.86 2.05
CA ASP A 436 12.70 6.36 2.92
C ASP A 436 12.12 7.42 3.88
N ILE A 437 12.10 7.10 5.18
CA ILE A 437 11.67 8.02 6.24
C ILE A 437 12.85 8.70 6.95
N GLY A 438 14.05 8.63 6.38
CA GLY A 438 15.21 9.42 6.77
C GLY A 438 16.13 8.75 7.80
N ILE A 439 16.92 9.59 8.48
CA ILE A 439 17.82 9.22 9.56
C ILE A 439 17.28 9.88 10.83
N ALA A 440 17.00 9.10 11.87
CA ALA A 440 16.71 9.63 13.20
C ALA A 440 18.00 9.77 14.01
N ARG A 441 18.14 10.87 14.74
CA ARG A 441 19.14 10.97 15.80
C ARG A 441 18.81 10.00 16.93
N ASP A 442 19.83 9.64 17.71
CA ASP A 442 19.63 8.78 18.87
C ASP A 442 19.02 9.57 20.04
N THR A 443 17.78 9.99 19.86
CA THR A 443 16.91 10.56 20.90
C THR A 443 15.58 9.81 20.87
N PRO A 444 14.97 9.48 22.02
CA PRO A 444 13.72 8.71 22.01
C PRO A 444 12.60 9.44 21.25
N GLN A 445 12.59 10.77 21.32
CA GLN A 445 11.61 11.61 20.63
C GLN A 445 11.74 11.48 19.10
N GLU A 446 12.92 11.69 18.52
CA GLU A 446 13.07 11.57 17.06
C GLU A 446 12.77 10.15 16.58
N VAL A 447 13.18 9.12 17.32
CA VAL A 447 12.86 7.71 17.01
C VAL A 447 11.35 7.48 17.02
N LEU A 448 10.63 7.95 18.04
CA LEU A 448 9.17 7.83 18.14
C LEU A 448 8.47 8.49 16.95
N LEU A 449 8.85 9.72 16.62
CA LEU A 449 8.23 10.46 15.52
C LEU A 449 8.46 9.77 14.17
N LYS A 450 9.67 9.26 13.92
CA LYS A 450 9.97 8.51 12.69
C LYS A 450 9.25 7.17 12.62
N LEU A 451 9.09 6.46 13.72
CA LEU A 451 8.29 5.24 13.75
C LEU A 451 6.82 5.52 13.43
N ILE A 452 6.25 6.60 13.97
CA ILE A 452 4.88 7.02 13.66
C ILE A 452 4.75 7.38 12.16
N GLU A 453 5.65 8.21 11.64
CA GLU A 453 5.70 8.55 10.20
C GLU A 453 5.76 7.29 9.33
N GLY A 454 6.56 6.29 9.72
CA GLY A 454 6.65 5.01 9.03
C GLY A 454 5.34 4.21 9.08
N MET A 455 4.69 4.13 10.24
CA MET A 455 3.43 3.38 10.40
C MET A 455 2.24 4.05 9.69
N GLU A 456 2.24 5.36 9.55
CA GLU A 456 1.23 6.09 8.77
C GLU A 456 1.30 5.73 7.27
N ASN A 457 2.51 5.50 6.74
CA ASN A 457 2.75 5.38 5.30
C ASN A 457 3.03 3.95 4.81
N ALA A 458 3.22 2.99 5.71
CA ALA A 458 3.65 1.63 5.39
C ALA A 458 2.99 0.55 6.26
N ASP A 459 3.01 -0.70 5.78
CA ASP A 459 2.55 -1.89 6.51
C ASP A 459 3.66 -2.45 7.41
N ILE A 460 4.90 -2.28 6.97
CA ILE A 460 6.11 -2.71 7.67
C ILE A 460 7.02 -1.50 7.89
N VAL A 461 7.58 -1.35 9.10
CA VAL A 461 8.66 -0.42 9.38
C VAL A 461 9.95 -1.21 9.64
N VAL A 462 11.01 -0.88 8.92
CA VAL A 462 12.35 -1.47 9.09
C VAL A 462 13.31 -0.37 9.54
N SER A 463 13.79 -0.51 10.76
CA SER A 463 14.82 0.37 11.35
C SER A 463 16.17 -0.33 11.34
N THR A 464 17.26 0.39 11.08
CA THR A 464 18.63 -0.10 11.27
C THR A 464 19.40 0.73 12.27
N GLY A 465 20.14 0.08 13.17
CA GLY A 465 20.79 0.75 14.31
C GLY A 465 19.91 0.78 15.56
N GLY A 466 20.44 1.28 16.69
CA GLY A 466 19.64 1.54 17.90
C GLY A 466 19.01 0.31 18.58
N VAL A 467 19.47 -0.91 18.28
CA VAL A 467 18.82 -2.19 18.69
C VAL A 467 19.64 -3.05 19.65
N SER A 468 20.86 -2.62 20.00
CA SER A 468 21.80 -3.40 20.81
C SER A 468 21.56 -3.14 22.32
N MET A 469 22.63 -2.91 23.08
CA MET A 469 22.64 -2.59 24.51
C MET A 469 23.36 -1.25 24.78
N GLY A 470 23.46 -0.40 23.75
CA GLY A 470 24.02 0.93 23.84
C GLY A 470 23.18 1.84 24.72
N GLU A 471 23.80 2.86 25.29
CA GLU A 471 23.11 3.87 26.11
C GLU A 471 22.01 4.61 25.34
N ARG A 472 22.22 4.78 24.02
CA ARG A 472 21.33 5.50 23.13
C ARG A 472 20.49 4.58 22.24
N ASP A 473 20.42 3.29 22.57
CA ASP A 473 19.60 2.30 21.85
C ASP A 473 18.15 2.37 22.35
N TYR A 474 17.43 3.41 21.91
CA TYR A 474 16.09 3.71 22.43
C TYR A 474 14.96 2.92 21.76
N LEU A 475 15.22 2.22 20.64
CA LEU A 475 14.16 1.61 19.83
C LEU A 475 13.23 0.70 20.65
N LYS A 476 13.80 -0.21 21.45
CA LYS A 476 13.02 -1.16 22.27
C LYS A 476 12.19 -0.47 23.34
N GLN A 477 12.69 0.62 23.91
CA GLN A 477 11.99 1.40 24.93
C GLN A 477 10.83 2.19 24.30
N VAL A 478 11.08 2.87 23.18
CA VAL A 478 10.04 3.58 22.42
C VAL A 478 8.93 2.62 21.96
N LEU A 479 9.30 1.46 21.43
CA LEU A 479 8.32 0.43 21.02
C LEU A 479 7.41 0.01 22.17
N THR A 480 7.96 -0.20 23.38
CA THR A 480 7.20 -0.72 24.51
C THR A 480 6.45 0.35 25.28
N LEU A 481 7.10 1.46 25.63
CA LEU A 481 6.55 2.51 26.50
C LEU A 481 5.61 3.46 25.74
N ASP A 482 5.98 3.84 24.52
CA ASP A 482 5.25 4.84 23.73
C ASP A 482 4.21 4.18 22.83
N LEU A 483 4.64 3.22 22.02
CA LEU A 483 3.81 2.58 21.01
C LEU A 483 3.02 1.38 21.53
N LYS A 484 3.27 0.94 22.77
CA LYS A 484 2.66 -0.26 23.38
C LYS A 484 2.78 -1.50 22.48
N ALA A 485 3.84 -1.57 21.68
CA ALA A 485 4.10 -2.65 20.75
C ALA A 485 4.52 -3.91 21.52
N LYS A 486 4.06 -5.06 21.03
CA LYS A 486 4.48 -6.37 21.52
C LYS A 486 5.79 -6.74 20.84
N ILE A 487 6.90 -6.71 21.58
CA ILE A 487 8.18 -7.27 21.14
C ILE A 487 8.11 -8.79 21.29
N HIS A 488 8.20 -9.52 20.18
CA HIS A 488 8.17 -10.99 20.16
C HIS A 488 9.53 -11.58 20.47
N PHE A 489 10.59 -10.95 19.95
CA PHE A 489 11.98 -11.21 20.33
C PHE A 489 12.81 -9.95 20.18
N GLY A 490 13.82 -9.79 21.03
CA GLY A 490 14.78 -8.67 20.99
C GLY A 490 16.22 -9.10 20.77
N SER A 491 16.44 -10.40 20.54
CA SER A 491 17.74 -11.01 20.30
C SER A 491 17.54 -12.36 19.61
N VAL A 492 18.44 -12.72 18.69
CA VAL A 492 18.43 -13.99 17.95
C VAL A 492 19.79 -14.68 18.07
N LEU A 493 19.78 -16.00 18.26
CA LEU A 493 20.98 -16.83 18.34
C LEU A 493 21.57 -17.04 16.95
N MET A 494 22.28 -16.04 16.41
CA MET A 494 22.84 -16.10 15.07
C MET A 494 24.06 -15.20 14.87
N LYS A 495 24.79 -15.46 13.78
CA LYS A 495 25.89 -14.63 13.28
C LYS A 495 25.81 -14.45 11.76
N PRO A 496 25.95 -13.21 11.24
CA PRO A 496 25.71 -11.95 11.95
C PRO A 496 24.22 -11.81 12.31
N GLY A 497 23.84 -10.83 13.15
CA GLY A 497 22.40 -10.55 13.38
C GLY A 497 21.89 -10.62 14.82
N LYS A 498 22.75 -10.88 15.83
CA LYS A 498 22.30 -11.09 17.22
C LYS A 498 21.25 -10.10 17.76
N PRO A 499 21.38 -8.76 17.63
CA PRO A 499 20.45 -7.83 18.26
C PRO A 499 19.16 -7.59 17.45
N THR A 500 18.88 -8.41 16.42
CA THR A 500 17.64 -8.28 15.63
C THR A 500 16.42 -8.37 16.53
N THR A 501 15.50 -7.43 16.32
CA THR A 501 14.29 -7.26 17.11
C THR A 501 13.08 -7.29 16.18
N PHE A 502 12.01 -7.97 16.60
CA PHE A 502 10.73 -7.97 15.89
C PHE A 502 9.60 -7.65 16.85
N ALA A 503 8.73 -6.74 16.41
CA ALA A 503 7.55 -6.31 17.16
C ALA A 503 6.33 -6.19 16.24
N SER A 504 5.15 -6.27 16.83
CA SER A 504 3.90 -5.86 16.19
C SER A 504 3.09 -4.95 17.12
N CYS A 505 2.34 -4.02 16.53
CA CYS A 505 1.38 -3.19 17.25
C CYS A 505 0.14 -2.95 16.40
N ASP A 506 -0.94 -2.52 17.04
CA ASP A 506 -2.07 -1.91 16.35
C ASP A 506 -1.83 -0.40 16.22
N PHE A 507 -2.02 0.12 15.01
CA PHE A 507 -1.94 1.55 14.73
C PHE A 507 -3.14 1.93 13.86
N ASN A 508 -4.04 2.75 14.41
CA ASN A 508 -5.32 3.13 13.79
C ASN A 508 -6.18 1.92 13.35
N GLY A 509 -6.23 0.86 14.17
CA GLY A 509 -7.00 -0.36 13.88
C GLY A 509 -6.35 -1.28 12.85
N ILE A 510 -5.11 -0.99 12.43
CA ILE A 510 -4.35 -1.77 11.46
C ILE A 510 -3.11 -2.33 12.15
N LYS A 511 -2.91 -3.64 12.05
CA LYS A 511 -1.68 -4.28 12.53
C LYS A 511 -0.46 -3.80 11.72
N LYS A 512 0.56 -3.33 12.41
CA LYS A 512 1.86 -2.94 11.85
C LYS A 512 2.95 -3.90 12.31
N LEU A 513 3.88 -4.21 11.42
CA LEU A 513 5.06 -5.03 11.72
C LEU A 513 6.30 -4.14 11.79
N ILE A 514 7.12 -4.31 12.82
CA ILE A 514 8.30 -3.47 13.03
C ILE A 514 9.52 -4.35 13.22
N PHE A 515 10.53 -4.15 12.37
CA PHE A 515 11.81 -4.85 12.42
C PHE A 515 12.91 -3.88 12.82
N GLY A 516 13.54 -4.13 13.97
CA GLY A 516 14.75 -3.47 14.40
C GLY A 516 15.97 -4.30 14.00
N LEU A 517 16.60 -3.94 12.88
CA LEU A 517 17.78 -4.63 12.35
C LEU A 517 19.08 -4.03 12.93
N PRO A 518 20.17 -4.81 13.02
CA PRO A 518 21.44 -4.30 13.54
C PRO A 518 22.04 -3.24 12.61
N GLY A 519 22.71 -2.21 13.17
CA GLY A 519 23.31 -1.13 12.38
C GLY A 519 24.52 -1.55 11.52
N ASN A 520 25.15 -2.68 11.83
CA ASN A 520 26.24 -3.23 11.03
C ASN A 520 25.73 -3.68 9.64
N PRO A 521 26.30 -3.19 8.51
CA PRO A 521 25.69 -3.37 7.18
C PRO A 521 25.41 -4.80 6.77
N VAL A 522 26.36 -5.71 6.96
CA VAL A 522 26.14 -7.14 6.63
C VAL A 522 25.02 -7.72 7.49
N SER A 523 24.94 -7.32 8.76
CA SER A 523 23.92 -7.84 9.65
C SER A 523 22.53 -7.38 9.21
N ALA A 524 22.37 -6.11 8.81
CA ALA A 524 21.13 -5.59 8.27
C ALA A 524 20.71 -6.37 7.01
N THR A 525 21.63 -6.58 6.06
CA THR A 525 21.34 -7.34 4.82
C THR A 525 20.98 -8.80 5.10
N VAL A 526 21.75 -9.51 5.92
CA VAL A 526 21.47 -10.93 6.22
C VAL A 526 20.12 -11.07 6.93
N THR A 527 19.83 -10.20 7.89
CA THR A 527 18.58 -10.28 8.66
C THR A 527 17.37 -9.83 7.85
N SER A 528 17.52 -8.94 6.86
CA SER A 528 16.43 -8.62 5.93
C SER A 528 16.05 -9.82 5.06
N HIS A 529 17.02 -10.58 4.54
CA HIS A 529 16.76 -11.81 3.80
C HIS A 529 16.12 -12.90 4.68
N LEU A 530 16.53 -13.02 5.94
CA LEU A 530 16.06 -14.10 6.81
C LEU A 530 14.68 -13.85 7.44
N PHE A 531 14.31 -12.59 7.67
CA PHE A 531 13.09 -12.23 8.41
C PHE A 531 12.15 -11.33 7.62
N VAL A 532 12.66 -10.25 7.02
CA VAL A 532 11.80 -9.23 6.39
C VAL A 532 11.25 -9.70 5.04
N ILE A 533 12.09 -10.26 4.17
CA ILE A 533 11.65 -10.79 2.86
C ILE A 533 10.60 -11.91 3.04
N PRO A 534 10.80 -12.92 3.92
CA PRO A 534 9.76 -13.92 4.19
C PRO A 534 8.47 -13.32 4.75
N ALA A 535 8.56 -12.32 5.63
CA ALA A 535 7.38 -11.59 6.11
C ALA A 535 6.63 -10.92 4.95
N CYS A 536 7.34 -10.24 4.06
CA CYS A 536 6.75 -9.57 2.90
C CYS A 536 6.05 -10.57 1.96
N ARG A 537 6.73 -11.68 1.64
CA ARG A 537 6.17 -12.78 0.83
C ARG A 537 4.92 -13.38 1.47
N LYS A 538 4.93 -13.60 2.79
CA LYS A 538 3.76 -14.12 3.51
C LYS A 538 2.58 -13.14 3.48
N LEU A 539 2.84 -11.84 3.68
CA LEU A 539 1.81 -10.80 3.61
C LEU A 539 1.18 -10.68 2.22
N CYS A 540 1.94 -10.89 1.14
CA CYS A 540 1.40 -10.91 -0.23
C CYS A 540 1.02 -12.32 -0.73
N GLY A 541 0.75 -13.26 0.18
CA GLY A 541 0.08 -14.52 -0.13
C GLY A 541 0.96 -15.63 -0.69
N TRP A 542 2.29 -15.52 -0.67
CA TRP A 542 3.16 -16.59 -1.16
C TRP A 542 2.92 -17.88 -0.37
N PRO A 543 2.75 -19.04 -1.04
CA PRO A 543 2.52 -20.31 -0.36
C PRO A 543 3.76 -20.75 0.43
N ASN A 544 4.96 -20.55 -0.11
CA ASN A 544 6.22 -20.72 0.59
C ASN A 544 6.98 -19.39 0.64
N PRO A 545 7.04 -18.71 1.81
CA PRO A 545 7.67 -17.40 1.93
C PRO A 545 9.20 -17.46 2.03
N PHE A 546 9.79 -18.62 2.32
CA PHE A 546 11.24 -18.74 2.50
C PHE A 546 11.98 -18.83 1.17
N TYR A 547 13.30 -18.59 1.22
CA TYR A 547 14.17 -18.81 0.08
C TYR A 547 14.32 -20.29 -0.23
N THR A 548 14.59 -20.59 -1.50
CA THR A 548 14.97 -21.93 -1.93
C THR A 548 16.25 -22.35 -1.23
N THR A 549 16.21 -23.51 -0.58
CA THR A 549 17.37 -24.15 0.03
C THR A 549 17.94 -25.19 -0.93
N VAL A 550 19.26 -25.12 -1.15
CA VAL A 550 19.99 -26.10 -1.96
C VAL A 550 21.11 -26.72 -1.12
N LYS A 551 21.48 -27.96 -1.47
CA LYS A 551 22.68 -28.59 -0.93
C LYS A 551 23.88 -28.19 -1.79
N VAL A 552 24.97 -27.77 -1.17
CA VAL A 552 26.19 -27.27 -1.82
C VAL A 552 27.43 -27.89 -1.21
N LYS A 553 28.52 -27.96 -1.97
CA LYS A 553 29.84 -28.39 -1.50
C LYS A 553 30.76 -27.21 -1.24
N LEU A 554 31.44 -27.24 -0.10
CA LEU A 554 32.44 -26.23 0.25
C LEU A 554 33.68 -26.35 -0.63
N GLN A 555 34.18 -25.23 -1.18
CA GLN A 555 35.47 -25.19 -1.90
C GLN A 555 36.68 -24.99 -0.98
N GLU A 556 36.45 -24.68 0.30
CA GLU A 556 37.49 -24.39 1.28
C GLU A 556 37.03 -24.82 2.68
N ASN A 557 37.97 -25.02 3.61
CA ASN A 557 37.63 -25.30 5.01
C ASN A 557 37.03 -24.04 5.65
N LEU A 558 35.92 -24.20 6.38
CA LEU A 558 35.25 -23.11 7.09
C LEU A 558 35.21 -23.37 8.58
N LYS A 559 35.79 -22.45 9.35
CA LYS A 559 35.73 -22.49 10.83
C LYS A 559 34.32 -22.20 11.31
N LEU A 560 33.85 -23.00 12.26
CA LEU A 560 32.55 -22.83 12.88
C LEU A 560 32.64 -21.92 14.10
N ASP A 561 31.62 -21.10 14.31
CA ASP A 561 31.52 -20.27 15.52
C ASP A 561 31.04 -21.13 16.69
N LYS A 562 31.81 -21.17 17.78
CA LYS A 562 31.52 -22.01 18.96
C LYS A 562 30.23 -21.61 19.70
N THR A 563 29.72 -20.41 19.45
CA THR A 563 28.63 -19.84 20.25
C THR A 563 27.29 -19.84 19.55
N ARG A 564 27.27 -19.79 18.21
CA ARG A 564 26.08 -19.49 17.41
C ARG A 564 26.18 -20.08 16.00
N PRO A 565 25.05 -20.40 15.34
CA PRO A 565 25.05 -20.68 13.90
C PRO A 565 25.43 -19.43 13.09
N GLU A 566 26.02 -19.64 11.91
CA GLU A 566 26.51 -18.59 11.03
C GLU A 566 25.85 -18.65 9.64
N TYR A 567 25.37 -17.49 9.18
CA TYR A 567 24.83 -17.26 7.84
C TYR A 567 25.93 -16.64 6.99
N HIS A 568 26.69 -17.51 6.35
CA HIS A 568 27.96 -17.19 5.72
C HIS A 568 27.74 -16.78 4.25
N ARG A 569 28.24 -15.60 3.85
CA ARG A 569 28.05 -15.12 2.47
C ARG A 569 28.98 -15.88 1.54
N THR A 570 28.41 -16.39 0.46
CA THR A 570 29.13 -17.19 -0.53
C THR A 570 28.69 -16.87 -1.94
N THR A 571 29.56 -17.18 -2.90
CA THR A 571 29.21 -17.29 -4.31
C THR A 571 29.06 -18.77 -4.67
N ILE A 572 27.86 -19.15 -5.12
CA ILE A 572 27.56 -20.48 -5.66
C ILE A 572 27.95 -20.55 -7.13
N ASN A 573 28.58 -21.65 -7.52
CA ASN A 573 28.95 -21.96 -8.90
C ASN A 573 28.53 -23.38 -9.25
N TRP A 574 27.91 -23.54 -10.42
CA TRP A 574 27.63 -24.85 -11.00
C TRP A 574 28.72 -25.19 -12.03
N SER A 575 29.25 -26.41 -11.97
CA SER A 575 30.19 -26.94 -12.96
C SER A 575 29.63 -28.22 -13.57
N THR A 576 29.84 -28.42 -14.88
CA THR A 576 29.47 -29.64 -15.59
C THR A 576 30.24 -30.86 -15.10
N ASP A 577 31.44 -30.65 -14.54
CA ASP A 577 32.30 -31.71 -14.00
C ASP A 577 31.99 -32.02 -12.52
N SER A 578 30.90 -31.45 -11.98
CA SER A 578 30.50 -31.69 -10.59
C SER A 578 29.78 -33.03 -10.42
N ASP A 579 29.93 -33.65 -9.26
CA ASP A 579 29.27 -34.89 -8.89
C ASP A 579 27.81 -34.67 -8.44
N GLY A 580 27.10 -33.78 -9.13
CA GLY A 580 25.69 -33.43 -8.88
C GLY A 580 25.46 -32.38 -7.79
N TYR A 581 26.51 -31.78 -7.24
CA TYR A 581 26.40 -30.67 -6.29
C TYR A 581 27.02 -29.37 -6.82
N PRO A 582 26.33 -28.23 -6.68
CA PRO A 582 26.97 -26.94 -6.83
C PRO A 582 28.06 -26.76 -5.79
N THR A 583 29.07 -25.97 -6.11
CA THR A 583 30.13 -25.61 -5.18
C THR A 583 29.96 -24.18 -4.69
N VAL A 584 30.37 -23.90 -3.46
CA VAL A 584 30.31 -22.57 -2.86
C VAL A 584 31.70 -22.12 -2.41
N LYS A 585 31.99 -20.84 -2.67
CA LYS A 585 33.19 -20.15 -2.21
C LYS A 585 32.81 -19.01 -1.28
N SER A 586 33.52 -18.87 -0.16
CA SER A 586 33.38 -17.73 0.73
C SER A 586 33.70 -16.42 0.00
N THR A 587 32.98 -15.36 0.34
CA THR A 587 33.33 -13.99 -0.08
C THR A 587 34.49 -13.39 0.74
N GLY A 588 35.21 -14.24 1.49
CA GLY A 588 36.37 -13.89 2.30
C GLY A 588 35.99 -13.44 3.69
N ASN A 589 36.58 -12.33 4.17
CA ASN A 589 36.39 -11.87 5.54
C ASN A 589 34.90 -11.55 5.84
N GLN A 590 34.33 -12.30 6.80
CA GLN A 590 32.92 -12.28 7.15
C GLN A 590 32.53 -11.28 8.26
N MET A 591 33.41 -10.36 8.64
CA MET A 591 33.11 -9.35 9.66
C MET A 591 31.80 -8.60 9.36
N SER A 592 30.98 -8.40 10.39
CA SER A 592 29.62 -7.85 10.23
C SER A 592 29.58 -6.40 9.71
N SER A 593 30.66 -5.64 9.89
CA SER A 593 30.80 -4.28 9.38
C SER A 593 31.31 -4.23 7.93
N ARG A 594 31.84 -5.35 7.40
CA ARG A 594 32.50 -5.40 6.08
C ARG A 594 31.47 -5.66 4.97
N LEU A 595 30.77 -4.62 4.53
CA LEU A 595 29.78 -4.70 3.45
C LEU A 595 30.33 -5.32 2.16
N MET A 596 31.63 -5.17 1.88
CA MET A 596 32.31 -5.82 0.74
C MET A 596 32.16 -7.36 0.70
N SER A 597 31.86 -8.00 1.82
CA SER A 597 31.56 -9.45 1.86
C SER A 597 30.19 -9.82 1.29
N CYS A 598 29.31 -8.84 1.07
CA CYS A 598 28.04 -9.04 0.37
C CYS A 598 28.23 -8.88 -1.15
N ASN A 599 29.34 -8.30 -1.61
CA ASN A 599 29.61 -8.17 -3.03
C ASN A 599 29.74 -9.56 -3.68
N SER A 600 29.03 -9.77 -4.79
CA SER A 600 28.95 -11.05 -5.51
C SER A 600 28.40 -12.23 -4.70
N ALA A 601 27.83 -11.98 -3.50
CA ALA A 601 27.16 -13.02 -2.73
C ALA A 601 25.78 -13.29 -3.32
N ASN A 602 25.58 -14.50 -3.83
CA ASN A 602 24.29 -14.98 -4.33
C ASN A 602 23.69 -16.08 -3.44
N ALA A 603 24.44 -16.55 -2.44
CA ALA A 603 23.98 -17.55 -1.48
C ALA A 603 24.43 -17.26 -0.03
N LEU A 604 23.62 -17.70 0.93
CA LEU A 604 23.96 -17.76 2.35
C LEU A 604 24.08 -19.23 2.78
N VAL A 605 25.31 -19.69 3.03
CA VAL A 605 25.54 -21.02 3.62
C VAL A 605 25.13 -21.02 5.09
N LEU A 606 24.42 -22.07 5.48
CA LEU A 606 23.89 -22.29 6.81
C LEU A 606 24.89 -23.12 7.62
N LEU A 607 25.84 -22.44 8.27
CA LEU A 607 26.83 -23.10 9.10
C LEU A 607 26.23 -23.36 10.50
N PRO A 608 26.31 -24.61 11.00
CA PRO A 608 25.87 -24.92 12.36
C PRO A 608 26.79 -24.26 13.40
N GLN A 609 26.33 -24.23 14.65
CA GLN A 609 27.21 -23.90 15.76
C GLN A 609 28.31 -24.96 15.90
N GLY A 610 29.57 -24.51 16.00
CA GLY A 610 30.72 -25.40 16.21
C GLY A 610 30.75 -25.99 17.61
N THR A 611 31.25 -27.21 17.72
CA THR A 611 31.53 -27.88 18.99
C THR A 611 33.03 -28.12 19.13
N ASP A 612 33.50 -28.53 20.30
CA ASP A 612 34.90 -28.93 20.45
C ASP A 612 35.24 -30.19 19.63
N SER A 613 34.24 -31.03 19.33
CA SER A 613 34.38 -32.19 18.44
C SER A 613 34.35 -31.84 16.94
N VAL A 614 33.64 -30.78 16.55
CA VAL A 614 33.51 -30.31 15.16
C VAL A 614 33.75 -28.80 15.13
N PRO A 615 35.02 -28.36 15.16
CA PRO A 615 35.36 -26.93 15.19
C PRO A 615 35.37 -26.28 13.79
N GLU A 616 35.40 -27.07 12.72
CA GLU A 616 35.39 -26.62 11.33
C GLU A 616 34.71 -27.64 10.42
N LEU A 617 34.24 -27.19 9.27
CA LEU A 617 33.82 -28.04 8.16
C LEU A 617 34.90 -28.06 7.10
N THR A 618 35.23 -29.25 6.60
CA THR A 618 36.28 -29.43 5.59
C THR A 618 35.77 -29.13 4.18
N GLN A 619 36.68 -28.77 3.28
CA GLN A 619 36.43 -28.73 1.86
C GLN A 619 35.76 -30.03 1.38
N GLY A 620 34.78 -29.91 0.49
CA GLY A 620 33.98 -31.02 -0.03
C GLY A 620 32.79 -31.41 0.84
N ALA A 621 32.69 -30.92 2.09
CA ALA A 621 31.52 -31.15 2.93
C ALA A 621 30.24 -30.58 2.27
N VAL A 622 29.15 -31.35 2.33
CA VAL A 622 27.85 -30.95 1.80
C VAL A 622 27.07 -30.23 2.90
N VAL A 623 26.65 -29.00 2.63
CA VAL A 623 25.90 -28.13 3.56
C VAL A 623 24.70 -27.51 2.86
N GLU A 624 23.78 -26.93 3.63
CA GLU A 624 22.63 -26.21 3.08
C GLU A 624 22.97 -24.73 2.83
N ALA A 625 22.42 -24.17 1.76
CA ALA A 625 22.52 -22.75 1.47
C ALA A 625 21.18 -22.18 0.98
N TYR A 626 20.86 -20.96 1.42
CA TYR A 626 19.79 -20.17 0.83
C TYR A 626 20.28 -19.46 -0.43
N LEU A 627 19.54 -19.56 -1.52
CA LEU A 627 19.76 -18.75 -2.71
C LEU A 627 19.10 -17.38 -2.50
N ILE A 628 19.90 -16.31 -2.40
CA ILE A 628 19.40 -14.96 -2.05
C ILE A 628 19.28 -14.01 -3.24
N SER A 629 19.86 -14.36 -4.39
CA SER A 629 19.67 -13.66 -5.66
C SER A 629 19.23 -14.64 -6.75
N SER A 630 18.55 -14.13 -7.78
CA SER A 630 18.36 -14.84 -9.04
C SER A 630 19.66 -14.74 -9.85
N ALA A 631 20.58 -15.68 -9.62
CA ALA A 631 21.78 -15.85 -10.44
C ALA A 631 21.48 -16.73 -11.65
#